data_AF-A0A0W0UIQ3-F1
#
_entry.id   AF-A0A0W0UIQ3-F1
#
_cell.length_a   1.000
_cell.length_b   1.000
_cell.length_c   1.000
_cell.angle_alpha   90.00
_cell.angle_beta   90.00
_cell.angle_gamma   90.00
#
_symmetry.space_group_name_H-M   'P 1'
#
loop_
_entity.id
_entity.type
_entity.pdbx_description
1 polymer ?
#
loop_
_entity_poly.entity_id
_entity_poly.type
_entity_poly.pdbx_seq_one_letter_code
_entity_poly.pdbx_strand_id
1 'polypeptide(L)'
;MFKLFKKSKDEGKKKSNNDELKTQMSARRSKSTSDLQRDSGERKRSLSVYSPAVKDEKNLPSRRNILFASQIITKREVDSNTIDDFIAAVKHSCPPSCKIQGNYFYNLNGDNWNILKKVAEKGLFSENIDFLEQFNAYMQGKLTATELYPYLDGLNLDDSEDKRYLTKCDDSNSFDSAQDVKQAYQNIAESIFNFLVYNLHAKRTTIQQVLHQQNQLGN
;
A
#
# COMPACT_ATOMS: atom_id res chain seq x y z
N MET A 1 20.99 11.84 65.92
CA MET A 1 21.91 11.34 66.97
C MET A 1 21.72 9.83 67.07
N PHE A 2 22.73 9.02 66.69
CA PHE A 2 22.81 7.53 66.80
C PHE A 2 21.70 6.68 66.13
N LYS A 3 21.82 5.40 65.75
CA LYS A 3 22.91 4.41 65.41
C LYS A 3 22.15 3.29 64.65
N LEU A 4 22.49 2.79 63.46
CA LEU A 4 23.67 1.99 63.03
C LEU A 4 23.83 0.66 63.80
N PHE A 5 23.59 -0.48 63.14
CA PHE A 5 24.11 -1.88 63.31
C PHE A 5 23.19 -2.85 62.52
N LYS A 6 23.55 -4.01 61.95
CA LYS A 6 24.78 -4.78 61.57
C LYS A 6 24.26 -5.88 60.59
N LYS A 7 24.77 -6.17 59.40
CA LYS A 7 26.07 -6.74 58.95
C LYS A 7 26.50 -8.04 59.64
N SER A 8 26.36 -9.17 58.92
CA SER A 8 27.40 -10.18 58.56
C SER A 8 26.81 -11.13 57.48
N LYS A 9 27.45 -11.57 56.38
CA LYS A 9 28.78 -12.18 56.09
C LYS A 9 28.92 -13.66 56.50
N ASP A 10 28.96 -14.56 55.51
CA ASP A 10 30.12 -15.36 55.04
C ASP A 10 29.75 -15.95 53.66
N GLU A 11 30.57 -16.00 52.60
CA GLU A 11 31.97 -16.42 52.32
C GLU A 11 32.19 -17.94 52.13
N GLY A 12 32.73 -18.32 50.95
CA GLY A 12 33.05 -19.72 50.59
C GLY A 12 32.96 -20.06 49.08
N LYS A 13 33.55 -19.29 48.15
CA LYS A 13 34.88 -19.53 47.53
C LYS A 13 35.16 -20.94 46.97
N LYS A 14 35.20 -21.06 45.62
CA LYS A 14 36.35 -21.43 44.75
C LYS A 14 35.88 -21.44 43.27
N LYS A 15 36.49 -20.65 42.36
CA LYS A 15 37.73 -20.90 41.55
C LYS A 15 37.57 -22.03 40.50
N SER A 16 38.04 -21.94 39.26
CA SER A 16 38.80 -20.88 38.56
C SER A 16 38.83 -21.12 37.03
N ASN A 17 38.85 -20.03 36.24
CA ASN A 17 39.63 -19.74 35.01
C ASN A 17 39.69 -20.79 33.85
N ASN A 18 39.63 -20.39 32.57
CA ASN A 18 40.64 -19.55 31.90
C ASN A 18 40.13 -18.83 30.63
N ASP A 19 40.72 -17.65 30.38
CA ASP A 19 40.72 -16.91 29.12
C ASP A 19 41.70 -17.53 28.09
N GLU A 20 41.48 -17.31 26.78
CA GLU A 20 42.29 -16.36 25.98
C GLU A 20 41.92 -16.34 24.47
N LEU A 21 42.22 -15.21 23.81
CA LEU A 21 42.02 -14.93 22.39
C LEU A 21 43.17 -15.47 21.50
N LYS A 22 42.90 -15.73 20.20
CA LYS A 22 43.51 -14.98 19.05
C LYS A 22 43.17 -15.50 17.64
N THR A 23 42.42 -14.70 16.90
CA THR A 23 42.79 -14.01 15.63
C THR A 23 43.61 -14.71 14.53
N GLN A 24 42.95 -14.88 13.36
CA GLN A 24 43.38 -14.60 11.96
C GLN A 24 44.03 -15.63 10.98
N MET A 25 43.49 -15.52 9.74
CA MET A 25 44.11 -15.58 8.40
C MET A 25 44.20 -16.89 7.57
N SER A 26 43.32 -16.93 6.57
CA SER A 26 43.61 -17.05 5.12
C SER A 26 44.19 -18.35 4.52
N ALA A 27 43.40 -19.00 3.66
CA ALA A 27 43.89 -19.79 2.52
C ALA A 27 42.95 -19.62 1.30
N ARG A 28 43.51 -19.69 0.08
CA ARG A 28 42.86 -19.29 -1.19
C ARG A 28 42.26 -20.44 -2.01
N ARG A 29 41.23 -20.08 -2.79
CA ARG A 29 40.84 -20.60 -4.12
C ARG A 29 41.81 -21.55 -4.86
N SER A 30 41.24 -22.59 -5.46
CA SER A 30 41.28 -23.03 -6.89
C SER A 30 40.62 -24.43 -6.95
N LYS A 31 39.98 -24.97 -8.00
CA LYS A 31 39.74 -24.66 -9.44
C LYS A 31 38.45 -25.47 -9.85
N SER A 32 37.87 -25.53 -11.05
CA SER A 32 38.16 -25.00 -12.40
C SER A 32 36.90 -24.98 -13.30
N THR A 33 36.89 -24.11 -14.33
CA THR A 33 36.46 -24.31 -15.74
C THR A 33 35.40 -25.38 -16.10
N SER A 34 34.20 -25.01 -16.57
CA SER A 34 33.81 -24.70 -17.99
C SER A 34 33.52 -25.98 -18.82
N ASP A 35 32.69 -26.02 -19.87
CA ASP A 35 32.32 -25.03 -20.89
C ASP A 35 31.04 -25.44 -21.69
N LEU A 36 30.47 -24.51 -22.48
CA LEU A 36 29.52 -24.74 -23.63
C LEU A 36 28.12 -25.34 -23.33
N GLN A 37 27.01 -25.07 -24.03
CA GLN A 37 26.58 -24.18 -25.14
C GLN A 37 25.23 -23.54 -24.73
N ARG A 38 24.93 -22.25 -24.94
CA ARG A 38 24.57 -21.55 -26.19
C ARG A 38 23.44 -22.21 -27.01
N ASP A 39 22.20 -21.76 -26.80
CA ASP A 39 21.22 -21.62 -27.89
C ASP A 39 20.50 -20.27 -27.79
N SER A 40 20.28 -19.63 -28.94
CA SER A 40 19.78 -18.26 -29.08
C SER A 40 18.49 -18.27 -29.89
N GLY A 41 17.39 -18.61 -29.23
CA GLY A 41 16.06 -18.70 -29.84
C GLY A 41 15.34 -17.36 -29.97
N GLU A 42 15.71 -16.53 -30.94
CA GLU A 42 14.93 -15.35 -31.34
C GLU A 42 13.53 -15.77 -31.85
N ARG A 43 12.51 -15.67 -31.00
CA ARG A 43 11.10 -15.80 -31.45
C ARG A 43 10.68 -14.57 -32.26
N LYS A 44 10.98 -14.61 -33.56
CA LYS A 44 10.51 -13.65 -34.56
C LYS A 44 8.98 -13.56 -34.54
N ARG A 45 8.46 -12.33 -34.44
CA ARG A 45 7.04 -12.04 -34.64
C ARG A 45 6.69 -12.21 -36.13
N SER A 46 6.04 -13.29 -36.49
CA SER A 46 5.38 -13.43 -37.80
C SER A 46 3.92 -12.95 -37.69
N LEU A 47 3.62 -11.74 -38.17
CA LEU A 47 2.26 -11.39 -38.56
C LEU A 47 1.87 -12.29 -39.75
N SER A 48 0.99 -13.27 -39.54
CA SER A 48 0.28 -13.90 -40.65
C SER A 48 -0.94 -13.04 -41.01
N VAL A 49 -0.75 -12.11 -41.94
CA VAL A 49 -1.89 -11.47 -42.61
C VAL A 49 -2.60 -12.53 -43.45
N TYR A 50 -3.86 -12.82 -43.13
CA TYR A 50 -4.71 -13.64 -43.97
C TYR A 50 -6.05 -12.95 -44.18
N SER A 51 -6.28 -12.49 -45.41
CA SER A 51 -7.53 -11.88 -45.86
C SER A 51 -7.89 -12.45 -47.23
N PRO A 52 -8.98 -13.22 -47.32
CA PRO A 52 -9.84 -13.21 -48.51
C PRO A 52 -11.34 -13.21 -48.11
N ALA A 53 -12.29 -12.75 -48.93
CA ALA A 53 -12.21 -11.86 -50.08
C ALA A 53 -13.54 -11.10 -50.17
N VAL A 54 -13.52 -9.84 -50.62
CA VAL A 54 -14.75 -9.06 -50.82
C VAL A 54 -15.50 -9.54 -52.06
N LYS A 55 -16.82 -9.70 -51.94
CA LYS A 55 -17.78 -9.70 -53.06
C LYS A 55 -19.05 -8.96 -52.63
N ASP A 56 -19.23 -7.76 -53.19
CA ASP A 56 -20.42 -7.28 -53.92
C ASP A 56 -21.76 -8.02 -53.67
N GLU A 57 -22.92 -7.38 -53.48
CA GLU A 57 -23.26 -5.94 -53.54
C GLU A 57 -24.66 -5.70 -52.92
N LYS A 58 -25.07 -4.43 -52.80
CA LYS A 58 -26.48 -3.95 -52.64
C LYS A 58 -27.22 -4.30 -51.34
N ASN A 59 -27.22 -3.36 -50.40
CA ASN A 59 -28.38 -2.48 -50.17
C ASN A 59 -28.06 -1.37 -49.16
N LEU A 60 -27.95 -0.13 -49.64
CA LEU A 60 -27.92 1.06 -48.79
C LEU A 60 -29.34 1.48 -48.39
N PRO A 61 -29.58 1.70 -47.11
CA PRO A 61 -30.35 2.87 -46.70
C PRO A 61 -29.51 3.80 -45.83
N SER A 62 -29.35 5.03 -46.31
CA SER A 62 -28.69 6.13 -45.60
C SER A 62 -29.25 6.33 -44.19
N ARG A 63 -28.42 6.12 -43.16
CA ARG A 63 -28.65 6.66 -41.82
C ARG A 63 -27.37 7.27 -41.24
N ARG A 64 -27.22 8.56 -41.57
CA ARG A 64 -26.56 9.62 -40.79
C ARG A 64 -25.28 9.22 -40.05
N ASN A 65 -24.15 9.68 -40.58
CA ASN A 65 -23.00 10.03 -39.77
C ASN A 65 -23.45 10.92 -38.61
N ILE A 66 -23.64 10.34 -37.42
CA ILE A 66 -23.50 11.10 -36.18
C ILE A 66 -22.01 11.35 -36.05
N LEU A 67 -21.55 12.39 -36.74
CA LEU A 67 -20.43 13.16 -36.26
C LEU A 67 -20.82 13.53 -34.82
N PHE A 68 -20.19 12.88 -33.85
CA PHE A 68 -20.08 13.47 -32.54
C PHE A 68 -19.33 14.78 -32.77
N ALA A 69 -20.09 15.85 -32.95
CA ALA A 69 -19.64 17.16 -32.58
C ALA A 69 -19.31 17.02 -31.09
N SER A 70 -18.05 16.68 -30.81
CA SER A 70 -17.44 16.97 -29.54
C SER A 70 -17.65 18.47 -29.38
N GLN A 71 -18.70 18.82 -28.65
CA GLN A 71 -18.72 20.10 -27.97
C GLN A 71 -17.44 20.07 -27.16
N ILE A 72 -16.44 20.81 -27.65
CA ILE A 72 -15.39 21.36 -26.83
C ILE A 72 -16.15 22.37 -25.95
N ILE A 73 -16.90 21.83 -24.99
CA ILE A 73 -17.00 22.42 -23.67
C ILE A 73 -15.54 22.73 -23.36
N THR A 74 -15.22 24.00 -23.35
CA THR A 74 -13.96 24.51 -22.83
C THR A 74 -13.93 24.09 -21.38
N LYS A 75 -13.46 22.85 -21.16
CA LYS A 75 -13.07 22.34 -19.86
C LYS A 75 -12.11 23.41 -19.37
N ARG A 76 -12.52 24.20 -18.36
CA ARG A 76 -11.55 24.88 -17.51
C ARG A 76 -10.52 23.80 -17.20
N GLU A 77 -9.25 24.01 -17.47
CA GLU A 77 -8.27 23.07 -16.94
C GLU A 77 -8.23 23.31 -15.43
N VAL A 78 -8.40 22.24 -14.66
CA VAL A 78 -7.97 22.27 -13.26
C VAL A 78 -6.46 22.26 -13.36
N ASP A 79 -5.85 23.29 -12.78
CA ASP A 79 -4.40 23.43 -12.78
C ASP A 79 -3.75 22.17 -12.19
N SER A 80 -2.65 21.72 -12.81
CA SER A 80 -1.89 20.57 -12.31
C SER A 80 -1.46 20.81 -10.85
N ASN A 81 -1.14 22.06 -10.51
CA ASN A 81 -0.79 22.46 -9.15
C ASN A 81 -1.90 22.08 -8.15
N THR A 82 -3.18 22.32 -8.48
CA THR A 82 -4.32 21.96 -7.61
C THR A 82 -4.44 20.45 -7.39
N ILE A 83 -4.06 19.63 -8.37
CA ILE A 83 -4.04 18.17 -8.23
C ILE A 83 -2.88 17.74 -7.31
N ASP A 84 -1.70 18.34 -7.47
CA ASP A 84 -0.54 18.07 -6.64
C ASP A 84 -0.73 18.53 -5.18
N ASP A 85 -1.33 19.71 -4.98
CA ASP A 85 -1.70 20.25 -3.66
C ASP A 85 -2.69 19.33 -2.93
N PHE A 86 -3.69 18.81 -3.65
CA PHE A 86 -4.63 17.84 -3.09
C PHE A 86 -3.93 16.53 -2.67
N ILE A 87 -3.05 15.97 -3.51
CA ILE A 87 -2.30 14.75 -3.17
C ILE A 87 -1.36 15.01 -1.99
N ALA A 88 -0.71 16.17 -1.95
CA ALA A 88 0.12 16.60 -0.82
C ALA A 88 -0.71 16.74 0.47
N ALA A 89 -1.91 17.31 0.41
CA ALA A 89 -2.81 17.41 1.56
C ALA A 89 -3.22 16.03 2.10
N VAL A 90 -3.57 15.08 1.22
CA VAL A 90 -3.85 13.69 1.64
C VAL A 90 -2.61 13.05 2.26
N LYS A 91 -1.43 13.21 1.66
CA LYS A 91 -0.16 12.68 2.20
C LYS A 91 0.18 13.27 3.58
N HIS A 92 0.04 14.57 3.76
CA HIS A 92 0.32 15.29 5.02
C HIS A 92 -0.76 15.10 6.09
N SER A 93 -1.92 14.54 5.75
CA SER A 93 -2.95 14.18 6.73
C SER A 93 -2.52 13.06 7.68
N CYS A 94 -1.48 12.30 7.32
CA CYS A 94 -0.82 11.28 8.15
C CYS A 94 0.39 11.91 8.85
N PRO A 95 0.30 12.30 10.14
CA PRO A 95 1.49 12.71 10.90
C PRO A 95 2.49 11.54 11.04
N PRO A 96 3.78 11.77 11.35
CA PRO A 96 4.77 10.68 11.46
C PRO A 96 4.40 9.55 12.45
N SER A 97 3.50 9.81 13.40
CA SER A 97 2.97 8.82 14.35
C SER A 97 1.73 8.06 13.85
N CYS A 98 1.19 8.34 12.66
CA CYS A 98 -0.10 7.79 12.20
C CYS A 98 -0.13 6.26 12.18
N LYS A 99 0.97 5.60 11.77
CA LYS A 99 1.17 4.14 11.89
C LYS A 99 0.97 3.64 13.33
N ILE A 100 1.54 4.33 14.32
CA ILE A 100 1.61 3.87 15.71
C ILE A 100 0.39 4.31 16.54
N GLN A 101 -0.35 5.33 16.10
CA GLN A 101 -1.47 5.92 16.84
C GLN A 101 -2.84 5.78 16.18
N GLY A 102 -2.92 5.40 14.89
CA GLY A 102 -4.18 5.37 14.15
C GLY A 102 -4.79 6.76 13.97
N ASN A 103 -4.06 7.60 13.25
CA ASN A 103 -4.43 8.98 12.92
C ASN A 103 -4.31 9.26 11.40
N TYR A 104 -4.66 8.29 10.56
CA TYR A 104 -4.79 8.50 9.12
C TYR A 104 -5.91 9.53 8.86
N PHE A 105 -5.71 10.45 7.91
CA PHE A 105 -6.65 11.52 7.56
C PHE A 105 -6.94 12.58 8.66
N TYR A 106 -6.25 12.55 9.80
CA TYR A 106 -6.56 13.39 10.97
C TYR A 106 -6.57 14.91 10.67
N ASN A 107 -5.65 15.39 9.83
CA ASN A 107 -5.57 16.81 9.43
C ASN A 107 -6.24 17.11 8.07
N LEU A 108 -6.99 16.17 7.49
CA LEU A 108 -7.60 16.37 6.18
C LEU A 108 -8.91 17.18 6.32
N ASN A 109 -8.98 18.35 5.70
CA ASN A 109 -10.17 19.20 5.77
C ASN A 109 -11.38 18.55 5.06
N GLY A 110 -12.59 19.02 5.37
CA GLY A 110 -13.84 18.43 4.87
C GLY A 110 -13.95 18.39 3.34
N ASP A 111 -13.43 19.41 2.63
CA ASP A 111 -13.47 19.46 1.18
C ASP A 111 -12.54 18.42 0.53
N ASN A 112 -11.27 18.36 0.98
CA ASN A 112 -10.32 17.35 0.51
C ASN A 112 -10.75 15.94 0.91
N TRP A 113 -11.40 15.77 2.07
CA TRP A 113 -11.98 14.50 2.49
C TRP A 113 -13.10 14.05 1.54
N ASN A 114 -14.02 14.95 1.19
CA ASN A 114 -15.09 14.69 0.23
C ASN A 114 -14.55 14.41 -1.19
N ILE A 115 -13.47 15.08 -1.61
CA ILE A 115 -12.76 14.78 -2.86
C ILE A 115 -12.17 13.37 -2.79
N LEU A 116 -11.44 13.05 -1.71
CA LEU A 116 -10.76 11.76 -1.52
C LEU A 116 -11.73 10.58 -1.63
N LYS A 117 -12.89 10.62 -0.94
CA LYS A 117 -13.93 9.57 -1.08
C LYS A 117 -14.41 9.43 -2.53
N LYS A 118 -14.82 10.53 -3.18
CA LYS A 118 -15.30 10.52 -4.58
C LYS A 118 -14.25 10.05 -5.59
N VAL A 119 -12.97 10.33 -5.35
CA VAL A 119 -11.87 9.87 -6.20
C VAL A 119 -11.62 8.38 -5.99
N ALA A 120 -11.72 7.88 -4.75
CA ALA A 120 -11.53 6.46 -4.46
C ALA A 120 -12.68 5.58 -4.97
N GLU A 121 -13.94 6.02 -4.81
CA GLU A 121 -15.13 5.39 -5.39
C GLU A 121 -14.99 5.24 -6.92
N LYS A 122 -14.71 6.34 -7.62
CA LYS A 122 -14.53 6.34 -9.09
C LYS A 122 -13.23 5.69 -9.55
N GLY A 123 -12.21 5.70 -8.70
CA GLY A 123 -10.90 5.13 -8.95
C GLY A 123 -10.84 3.63 -8.78
N LEU A 124 -11.86 3.05 -8.12
CA LEU A 124 -11.95 1.66 -7.66
C LEU A 124 -10.84 1.34 -6.65
N PHE A 125 -10.79 2.12 -5.56
CA PHE A 125 -9.85 1.91 -4.45
C PHE A 125 -10.40 2.34 -3.07
N SER A 126 -11.72 2.44 -2.90
CA SER A 126 -12.40 2.90 -1.66
C SER A 126 -12.08 2.05 -0.43
N GLU A 127 -11.86 0.74 -0.62
CA GLU A 127 -11.48 -0.21 0.42
C GLU A 127 -10.22 0.22 1.20
N ASN A 128 -9.31 0.95 0.54
CA ASN A 128 -8.09 1.46 1.17
C ASN A 128 -8.39 2.60 2.15
N ILE A 129 -9.42 3.41 1.89
CA ILE A 129 -9.89 4.43 2.85
C ILE A 129 -10.61 3.75 4.00
N ASP A 130 -11.55 2.86 3.67
CA ASP A 130 -12.40 2.18 4.66
C ASP A 130 -11.55 1.41 5.68
N PHE A 131 -10.56 0.64 5.22
CA PHE A 131 -9.61 -0.05 6.12
C PHE A 131 -8.82 0.92 7.01
N LEU A 132 -8.35 2.05 6.48
CA LEU A 132 -7.60 3.03 7.28
C LEU A 132 -8.49 3.75 8.31
N GLU A 133 -9.78 3.98 8.01
CA GLU A 133 -10.77 4.46 8.99
C GLU A 133 -10.99 3.44 10.12
N GLN A 134 -11.13 2.14 9.80
CA GLN A 134 -11.27 1.10 10.82
C GLN A 134 -9.98 0.86 11.62
N PHE A 135 -8.81 0.97 10.97
CA PHE A 135 -7.52 0.90 11.66
C PHE A 135 -7.37 2.06 12.67
N ASN A 136 -7.81 3.27 12.34
CA ASN A 136 -7.89 4.37 13.31
C ASN A 136 -8.79 4.00 14.51
N ALA A 137 -9.96 3.39 14.27
CA ALA A 137 -10.86 2.95 15.33
C ALA A 137 -10.23 1.86 16.22
N TYR A 138 -9.56 0.87 15.63
CA TYR A 138 -8.81 -0.18 16.32
C TYR A 138 -7.74 0.39 17.25
N MET A 139 -6.92 1.31 16.74
CA MET A 139 -5.84 1.93 17.50
C MET A 139 -6.33 2.85 18.62
N GLN A 140 -7.55 3.40 18.48
CA GLN A 140 -8.26 4.16 19.51
C GLN A 140 -9.00 3.26 20.52
N GLY A 141 -8.92 1.93 20.39
CA GLY A 141 -9.59 0.96 21.28
C GLY A 141 -11.11 0.90 21.12
N LYS A 142 -11.65 1.39 19.99
CA LYS A 142 -13.09 1.37 19.68
C LYS A 142 -13.52 0.10 18.92
N LEU A 143 -12.55 -0.69 18.47
CA LEU A 143 -12.71 -1.83 17.59
C LEU A 143 -11.60 -2.84 17.92
N THR A 144 -11.91 -4.13 17.88
CA THR A 144 -10.98 -5.22 18.24
C THR A 144 -10.18 -5.72 17.02
N ALA A 145 -9.14 -6.52 17.26
CA ALA A 145 -8.34 -7.13 16.19
C ALA A 145 -9.18 -8.06 15.29
N THR A 146 -10.15 -8.78 15.85
CA THR A 146 -11.06 -9.68 15.12
C THR A 146 -12.11 -8.91 14.33
N GLU A 147 -12.61 -7.77 14.84
CA GLU A 147 -13.50 -6.88 14.09
C GLU A 147 -12.80 -6.14 12.93
N LEU A 148 -11.48 -5.96 13.01
CA LEU A 148 -10.70 -5.35 11.92
C LEU A 148 -10.42 -6.35 10.77
N TYR A 149 -10.37 -7.64 11.09
CA TYR A 149 -9.92 -8.69 10.16
C TYR A 149 -10.72 -8.75 8.84
N PRO A 150 -12.07 -8.65 8.81
CA PRO A 150 -12.85 -8.68 7.55
C PRO A 150 -12.51 -7.56 6.56
N TYR A 151 -11.96 -6.44 7.04
CA TYR A 151 -11.55 -5.33 6.17
C TYR A 151 -10.25 -5.64 5.40
N LEU A 152 -9.54 -6.72 5.73
CA LEU A 152 -8.37 -7.18 4.96
C LEU A 152 -8.74 -7.85 3.63
N ASP A 153 -9.95 -8.40 3.51
CA ASP A 153 -10.37 -9.19 2.34
C ASP A 153 -10.61 -8.33 1.10
N GLY A 154 -11.12 -7.10 1.29
CA GLY A 154 -11.26 -6.14 0.19
C GLY A 154 -9.91 -5.66 -0.37
N LEU A 155 -8.85 -5.71 0.44
CA LEU A 155 -7.55 -5.14 0.08
C LEU A 155 -6.76 -6.05 -0.87
N ASN A 156 -6.26 -5.44 -1.94
CA ASN A 156 -5.29 -6.06 -2.85
C ASN A 156 -3.91 -6.18 -2.15
N LEU A 157 -3.76 -7.27 -1.40
CA LEU A 157 -2.60 -7.61 -0.57
C LEU A 157 -2.04 -8.99 -0.92
N ASP A 158 -2.21 -9.41 -2.18
CA ASP A 158 -1.66 -10.67 -2.69
C ASP A 158 -0.14 -10.72 -2.38
N ASP A 159 0.28 -11.79 -1.69
CA ASP A 159 1.61 -12.02 -1.12
C ASP A 159 2.06 -11.22 0.13
N SER A 160 1.21 -10.44 0.79
CA SER A 160 1.57 -9.84 2.10
C SER A 160 1.87 -10.92 3.16
N GLU A 161 3.05 -10.86 3.80
CA GLU A 161 3.39 -11.71 4.95
C GLU A 161 2.52 -11.37 6.16
N ASP A 162 2.31 -10.09 6.44
CA ASP A 162 1.45 -9.62 7.54
C ASP A 162 -0.02 -10.11 7.36
N LYS A 163 -0.59 -10.06 6.14
CA LYS A 163 -1.95 -10.59 5.89
C LYS A 163 -2.01 -12.10 6.15
N ARG A 164 -1.04 -12.85 5.61
CA ARG A 164 -0.94 -14.32 5.80
C ARG A 164 -0.69 -14.72 7.26
N TYR A 165 -0.06 -13.87 8.04
CA TYR A 165 0.09 -14.03 9.49
C TYR A 165 -1.25 -13.81 10.21
N LEU A 166 -1.92 -12.68 9.96
CA LEU A 166 -3.20 -12.35 10.57
C LEU A 166 -4.30 -13.39 10.28
N THR A 167 -4.34 -13.95 9.06
CA THR A 167 -5.27 -15.05 8.71
C THR A 167 -5.09 -16.27 9.63
N LYS A 168 -3.85 -16.65 9.95
CA LYS A 168 -3.57 -17.77 10.86
C LYS A 168 -3.95 -17.46 12.31
N CYS A 169 -3.89 -16.19 12.71
CA CYS A 169 -4.33 -15.77 14.04
C CYS A 169 -5.86 -15.89 14.19
N ASP A 170 -6.63 -15.59 13.14
CA ASP A 170 -8.09 -15.75 13.11
C ASP A 170 -8.49 -17.24 13.19
N ASP A 171 -7.90 -18.09 12.34
CA ASP A 171 -8.19 -19.54 12.27
C ASP A 171 -7.93 -20.30 13.58
N SER A 172 -6.95 -19.86 14.38
CA SER A 172 -6.39 -20.69 15.46
C SER A 172 -6.95 -20.43 16.86
N ASN A 173 -7.62 -19.29 17.10
CA ASN A 173 -7.93 -18.74 18.45
C ASN A 173 -6.71 -18.59 19.38
N SER A 174 -5.51 -18.99 18.96
CA SER A 174 -4.25 -18.82 19.66
C SER A 174 -3.52 -17.65 19.05
N PHE A 175 -3.85 -16.45 19.51
CA PHE A 175 -3.00 -15.29 19.24
C PHE A 175 -1.61 -15.55 19.85
N ASP A 176 -0.58 -15.42 19.01
CA ASP A 176 0.73 -14.91 19.46
C ASP A 176 0.53 -13.57 20.19
N SER A 177 1.59 -12.98 20.73
CA SER A 177 1.43 -11.82 21.61
C SER A 177 0.60 -10.70 20.95
N ALA A 178 -0.31 -10.06 21.69
CA ALA A 178 -1.19 -9.02 21.15
C ALA A 178 -0.43 -7.83 20.53
N GLN A 179 0.87 -7.73 20.81
CA GLN A 179 1.80 -6.79 20.20
C GLN A 179 2.19 -7.17 18.76
N ASP A 180 2.35 -8.45 18.45
CA ASP A 180 2.75 -8.94 17.11
C ASP A 180 1.59 -8.78 16.11
N VAL A 181 0.37 -9.16 16.53
CA VAL A 181 -0.89 -8.89 15.80
C VAL A 181 -1.04 -7.40 15.50
N LYS A 182 -0.81 -6.55 16.50
CA LYS A 182 -0.84 -5.10 16.34
C LYS A 182 0.22 -4.61 15.36
N GLN A 183 1.44 -5.15 15.42
CA GLN A 183 2.54 -4.79 14.52
C GLN A 183 2.23 -5.16 13.06
N ALA A 184 1.61 -6.32 12.82
CA ALA A 184 1.16 -6.73 11.49
C ALA A 184 0.11 -5.77 10.91
N TYR A 185 -0.93 -5.43 11.69
CA TYR A 185 -1.91 -4.41 11.26
C TYR A 185 -1.28 -3.04 10.98
N GLN A 186 -0.28 -2.62 11.78
CA GLN A 186 0.46 -1.38 11.54
C GLN A 186 1.24 -1.41 10.22
N ASN A 187 1.86 -2.53 9.87
CA ASN A 187 2.59 -2.70 8.61
C ASN A 187 1.65 -2.69 7.39
N ILE A 188 0.48 -3.32 7.52
CA ILE A 188 -0.57 -3.27 6.49
C ILE A 188 -1.07 -1.83 6.32
N ALA A 189 -1.42 -1.12 7.40
CA ALA A 189 -1.90 0.27 7.33
C ALA A 189 -0.89 1.23 6.67
N GLU A 190 0.41 1.07 6.95
CA GLU A 190 1.47 1.80 6.24
C GLU A 190 1.51 1.46 4.74
N SER A 191 1.44 0.16 4.40
CA SER A 191 1.43 -0.31 3.01
C SER A 191 0.21 0.21 2.23
N ILE A 192 -0.97 0.16 2.83
CA ILE A 192 -2.23 0.63 2.25
C ILE A 192 -2.22 2.16 2.07
N PHE A 193 -1.67 2.93 3.01
CA PHE A 193 -1.57 4.38 2.83
C PHE A 193 -0.58 4.76 1.73
N ASN A 194 0.54 4.03 1.61
CA ASN A 194 1.47 4.21 0.48
C ASN A 194 0.80 3.84 -0.86
N PHE A 195 0.02 2.76 -0.89
CA PHE A 195 -0.75 2.36 -2.07
C PHE A 195 -1.86 3.36 -2.43
N LEU A 196 -2.53 3.96 -1.43
CA LEU A 196 -3.49 5.05 -1.62
C LEU A 196 -2.84 6.26 -2.28
N VAL A 197 -1.69 6.73 -1.77
CA VAL A 197 -0.94 7.85 -2.37
C VAL A 197 -0.49 7.52 -3.79
N TYR A 198 -0.02 6.29 -4.04
CA TYR A 198 0.29 5.82 -5.40
C TYR A 198 -0.93 5.85 -6.33
N ASN A 199 -2.09 5.34 -5.87
CA ASN A 199 -3.34 5.36 -6.63
C ASN A 199 -3.78 6.79 -6.96
N LEU A 200 -3.62 7.75 -6.05
CA LEU A 200 -3.91 9.15 -6.32
C LEU A 200 -3.00 9.72 -7.44
N HIS A 201 -1.70 9.40 -7.43
CA HIS A 201 -0.79 9.77 -8.53
C HIS A 201 -1.13 9.06 -9.85
N ALA A 202 -1.54 7.79 -9.82
CA ALA A 202 -1.94 7.04 -11.02
C ALA A 202 -3.30 7.51 -11.59
N LYS A 203 -4.18 8.04 -10.73
CA LYS A 203 -5.57 8.43 -11.06
C LYS A 203 -5.77 9.95 -11.10
N ARG A 204 -4.73 10.73 -11.43
CA ARG A 204 -4.80 12.21 -11.58
C ARG A 204 -5.96 12.68 -12.47
N THR A 205 -6.27 11.95 -13.54
CA THR A 205 -7.40 12.23 -14.43
C THR A 205 -8.76 12.06 -13.73
N THR A 206 -8.88 11.13 -12.78
CA THR A 206 -10.07 10.96 -11.92
C THR A 206 -10.18 12.11 -10.92
N ILE A 207 -9.07 12.53 -10.31
CA ILE A 207 -9.02 13.72 -9.42
C ILE A 207 -9.49 14.96 -10.19
N GLN A 208 -8.93 15.19 -11.38
CA GLN A 208 -9.32 16.29 -12.27
C GLN A 208 -10.83 16.27 -12.58
N GLN A 209 -11.40 15.11 -12.90
CA GLN A 209 -12.84 14.96 -13.15
C GLN A 209 -13.71 15.24 -11.92
N VAL A 210 -13.28 14.85 -10.72
CA VAL A 210 -14.02 15.13 -9.47
C VAL A 210 -14.00 16.63 -9.15
N LEU A 211 -12.84 17.27 -9.25
CA LEU A 211 -12.68 18.72 -9.03
C LEU A 211 -13.52 19.53 -10.04
N HIS A 212 -13.58 19.11 -11.31
CA HIS A 212 -14.45 19.73 -12.31
C HIS A 212 -15.93 19.66 -11.95
N GLN A 213 -16.40 18.51 -11.46
CA GLN A 213 -17.80 18.33 -11.10
C GLN A 213 -18.20 19.14 -9.86
N GLN A 214 -17.32 19.29 -8.87
CA GLN A 214 -17.57 20.20 -7.74
C GLN A 214 -17.68 21.66 -8.20
N ASN A 215 -16.75 22.12 -9.04
CA ASN A 215 -16.76 23.49 -9.58
C ASN A 215 -17.94 23.79 -10.53
N GLN A 216 -18.72 22.79 -10.92
CA GLN A 216 -19.95 22.93 -11.72
C GLN A 216 -21.23 22.83 -10.88
N LEU A 217 -21.16 22.29 -9.66
CA LEU A 217 -22.29 22.14 -8.72
C LEU A 217 -22.31 23.21 -7.61
N GLY A 218 -21.28 24.06 -7.55
CA GLY A 218 -21.13 25.15 -6.58
C GLY A 218 -21.51 26.55 -7.07
N ASN A 219 -22.22 26.63 -8.21
CA ASN A 219 -22.81 27.84 -8.80
C ASN A 219 -24.32 27.66 -9.00
#